data_AF-A0A1W0A5C9-F1
#
_entry.id   AF-A0A1W0A5C9-F1
#
_cell.length_a   1.000
_cell.length_b   1.000
_cell.length_c   1.000
_cell.angle_alpha   90.00
_cell.angle_beta   90.00
_cell.angle_gamma   90.00
#
_symmetry.space_group_name_H-M   'P 1'
#
loop_
_entity.id
_entity.type
_entity.pdbx_description
1 polymer ?
#
loop_
_entity_poly.entity_id
_entity_poly.type
_entity_poly.pdbx_seq_one_letter_code
_entity_poly.pdbx_strand_id
1 'polypeptide(L)'
;MDPRTPRFPITMKHPSFGDTTDNFNASDYLTIGTSSAVSLTAGYALGKPVRVPAMVAMGILGTIGGFLYAFQNSAQRLEGFKKN
;
A
#
# COMPACT_ATOMS: atom_id res chain seq x y z
N MET A 1 -15.21 -5.74 -21.05
CA MET A 1 -13.79 -5.35 -20.98
C MET A 1 -13.08 -6.38 -20.11
N ASP A 2 -12.00 -6.98 -20.58
CA ASP A 2 -11.24 -7.97 -19.80
C ASP A 2 -10.44 -7.25 -18.68
N PRO A 3 -10.54 -7.65 -17.40
CA PRO A 3 -9.72 -7.11 -16.33
C PRO A 3 -8.21 -7.38 -16.49
N ARG A 4 -7.84 -8.36 -17.33
CA ARG A 4 -6.46 -8.83 -17.52
C ARG A 4 -5.70 -8.09 -18.61
N THR A 5 -6.36 -7.18 -19.34
CA THR A 5 -5.71 -6.39 -20.38
C THR A 5 -5.37 -4.98 -19.88
N PRO A 6 -4.13 -4.50 -20.09
CA PRO A 6 -3.74 -3.12 -19.80
C PRO A 6 -4.62 -2.13 -20.56
N ARG A 7 -5.01 -1.05 -19.89
CA ARG A 7 -5.89 0.00 -20.44
C ARG A 7 -5.16 1.31 -20.71
N PHE A 8 -3.97 1.46 -20.13
CA PHE A 8 -3.11 2.61 -20.24
C PHE A 8 -1.79 2.20 -20.91
N PRO A 9 -1.02 3.16 -21.45
CA PRO A 9 0.29 2.88 -22.00
C PRO A 9 1.17 2.14 -20.97
N ILE A 10 1.73 1.01 -21.38
CA ILE A 10 2.61 0.19 -20.56
C ILE A 10 3.97 0.88 -20.50
N THR A 11 4.41 1.30 -19.32
CA THR A 11 5.76 1.83 -19.10
C THR A 11 6.75 0.68 -18.95
N MET A 12 6.43 -0.33 -18.12
CA MET A 12 7.24 -1.51 -17.88
C MET A 12 6.37 -2.73 -17.65
N LYS A 13 6.62 -3.81 -18.39
CA LYS A 13 5.81 -5.04 -18.33
C LYS A 13 6.14 -5.95 -17.13
N HIS A 14 7.38 -5.90 -16.66
CA HIS A 14 7.88 -6.72 -15.56
C HIS A 14 8.73 -5.85 -14.62
N PRO A 15 8.10 -4.99 -13.80
CA PRO A 15 8.84 -4.10 -12.91
C PRO A 15 9.55 -4.92 -11.82
N SER A 16 10.80 -4.55 -11.53
CA SER A 16 11.48 -5.06 -10.35
C SER A 16 10.93 -4.41 -9.07
N PHE A 17 11.38 -4.88 -7.91
CA PHE A 17 11.03 -4.25 -6.64
C PHE A 17 11.44 -2.77 -6.61
N GLY A 18 12.68 -2.46 -7.06
CA GLY A 18 13.20 -1.10 -7.11
C GLY A 18 12.39 -0.19 -8.03
N ASP A 19 12.09 -0.65 -9.24
CA ASP A 19 11.29 0.12 -10.22
C ASP A 19 9.91 0.49 -9.65
N THR A 20 9.31 -0.45 -8.91
CA THR A 20 7.98 -0.25 -8.32
C THR A 20 8.02 0.75 -7.16
N THR A 21 9.02 0.68 -6.29
CA THR A 21 9.16 1.60 -5.16
C THR A 21 9.56 3.00 -5.60
N ASP A 22 10.40 3.12 -6.63
CA ASP A 22 10.84 4.41 -7.16
C ASP A 22 9.69 5.16 -7.86
N ASN A 23 8.68 4.43 -8.34
CA ASN A 23 7.49 4.98 -8.96
C ASN A 23 6.40 5.40 -7.96
N PHE A 24 6.65 5.36 -6.64
CA PHE A 24 5.69 5.81 -5.64
C PHE A 24 5.39 7.30 -5.78
N ASN A 25 4.11 7.65 -5.72
CA ASN A 25 3.67 9.04 -5.72
C ASN A 25 3.10 9.46 -4.35
N ALA A 26 2.69 10.72 -4.23
CA ALA A 26 2.15 11.26 -2.99
C ALA A 26 0.97 10.45 -2.42
N SER A 27 0.12 9.87 -3.29
CA SER A 27 -1.02 9.05 -2.85
C SER A 27 -0.61 7.70 -2.27
N ASP A 28 0.51 7.13 -2.75
CA ASP A 28 1.06 5.88 -2.23
C ASP A 28 1.60 6.09 -0.80
N TYR A 29 2.38 7.14 -0.60
CA TYR A 29 2.85 7.52 0.75
C TYR A 29 1.71 7.89 1.69
N LEU A 30 0.69 8.60 1.19
CA LEU A 30 -0.50 8.93 1.98
C LEU A 30 -1.27 7.66 2.37
N THR A 31 -1.34 6.67 1.49
CA THR A 31 -1.99 5.39 1.80
C THR A 31 -1.25 4.65 2.91
N ILE A 32 0.08 4.56 2.83
CA ILE A 32 0.91 3.94 3.87
C ILE A 32 0.74 4.66 5.21
N GLY A 33 0.83 5.99 5.19
CA GLY A 33 0.68 6.81 6.40
C GLY A 33 -0.71 6.67 7.03
N THR A 34 -1.75 6.71 6.21
CA THR A 34 -3.15 6.59 6.66
C THR A 34 -3.43 5.20 7.21
N SER A 35 -2.99 4.14 6.54
CA SER A 35 -3.18 2.77 7.02
C SER A 35 -2.47 2.55 8.35
N SER A 36 -1.23 3.03 8.48
CA SER A 36 -0.46 2.97 9.72
C SER A 36 -1.18 3.69 10.87
N ALA A 37 -1.60 4.94 10.64
CA ALA A 37 -2.29 5.75 11.64
C ALA A 37 -3.62 5.13 12.08
N VAL A 38 -4.44 4.66 11.12
CA VAL A 38 -5.70 3.99 11.42
C VAL A 38 -5.45 2.70 12.21
N SER A 39 -4.46 1.90 11.84
CA SER A 39 -4.17 0.66 12.57
C SER A 39 -3.58 0.87 13.96
N LEU A 40 -2.74 1.89 14.15
CA LEU A 40 -2.25 2.28 15.47
C LEU A 40 -3.42 2.68 16.39
N THR A 41 -4.28 3.59 15.92
CA THR A 41 -5.44 4.04 16.71
C THR A 41 -6.42 2.89 17.00
N ALA A 42 -6.67 2.02 16.02
CA ALA A 42 -7.50 0.82 16.19
C ALA A 42 -6.91 -0.15 17.21
N GLY A 43 -5.61 -0.46 17.14
CA GLY A 43 -4.95 -1.36 18.08
C GLY A 43 -4.96 -0.84 19.52
N TYR A 44 -4.85 0.47 19.71
CA TYR A 44 -4.97 1.07 21.04
C TYR A 44 -6.41 0.98 21.59
N ALA A 45 -7.41 1.26 20.74
CA ALA A 45 -8.82 1.25 21.14
C ALA A 45 -9.33 -0.16 21.49
N LEU A 46 -8.95 -1.15 20.68
CA LEU A 46 -9.45 -2.54 20.78
C LEU A 46 -8.59 -3.42 21.69
N GLY A 47 -7.32 -3.06 21.93
CA GLY A 47 -6.34 -3.94 22.56
C GLY A 47 -6.42 -4.13 24.08
N LYS A 48 -7.55 -3.88 24.75
CA LYS A 48 -7.63 -4.05 26.21
C LYS A 48 -7.48 -5.53 26.62
N PRO A 49 -6.73 -5.86 27.69
CA PRO A 49 -6.03 -4.94 28.61
C PRO A 49 -4.65 -4.46 28.12
N VAL A 50 -4.04 -5.12 27.13
CA VAL A 50 -2.67 -4.86 26.62
C VAL A 50 -2.64 -3.84 25.47
N ARG A 51 -3.17 -2.63 25.70
CA ARG A 51 -3.41 -1.64 24.62
C ARG A 51 -2.14 -1.23 23.86
N VAL A 52 -1.02 -1.05 24.55
CA VAL A 52 0.22 -0.59 23.91
C VAL A 52 0.86 -1.68 23.05
N PRO A 53 1.06 -2.93 23.53
CA PRO A 53 1.49 -4.03 22.66
C PRO A 53 0.55 -4.26 21.47
N ALA A 54 -0.77 -4.20 21.70
CA ALA A 54 -1.76 -4.37 20.64
C ALA A 54 -1.71 -3.23 19.60
N MET A 55 -1.55 -1.98 20.04
CA MET A 55 -1.31 -0.82 19.17
C MET A 55 -0.08 -1.03 18.29
N VAL A 56 1.06 -1.44 18.88
CA VAL A 56 2.31 -1.66 18.13
C VAL A 56 2.13 -2.78 17.11
N ALA A 57 1.55 -3.92 17.51
CA ALA A 57 1.31 -5.04 16.62
C ALA A 57 0.39 -4.64 15.44
N MET A 58 -0.74 -3.97 15.72
CA MET A 58 -1.63 -3.48 14.67
C MET A 58 -0.97 -2.41 13.80
N GLY A 59 -0.17 -1.51 14.36
CA GLY A 59 0.57 -0.50 13.62
C GLY A 59 1.55 -1.11 12.61
N ILE A 60 2.28 -2.15 13.01
CA ILE A 60 3.16 -2.92 12.11
C ILE A 60 2.33 -3.54 10.98
N LEU A 61 1.24 -4.23 11.30
CA LEU A 61 0.36 -4.86 10.31
C LEU A 61 -0.25 -3.84 9.34
N GLY A 62 -0.72 -2.71 9.84
CA GLY A 62 -1.30 -1.63 9.04
C GLY A 62 -0.28 -0.98 8.12
N THR A 63 0.95 -0.80 8.59
CA THR A 63 2.05 -0.25 7.77
C THR A 63 2.43 -1.22 6.65
N ILE A 64 2.56 -2.53 6.96
CA ILE A 64 2.81 -3.56 5.95
C ILE A 64 1.67 -3.61 4.94
N GLY A 65 0.41 -3.64 5.40
CA GLY A 65 -0.76 -3.66 4.52
C GLY A 65 -0.84 -2.44 3.61
N GLY A 66 -0.57 -1.25 4.15
CA GLY A 66 -0.50 -0.01 3.37
C GLY A 66 0.61 -0.03 2.32
N PHE A 67 1.80 -0.51 2.71
CA PHE A 67 2.93 -0.65 1.79
C PHE A 67 2.60 -1.60 0.65
N LEU A 68 2.04 -2.77 0.94
CA LEU A 68 1.66 -3.74 -0.08
C LEU A 68 0.57 -3.20 -1.03
N TYR A 69 -0.34 -2.37 -0.52
CA TYR A 69 -1.36 -1.74 -1.36
C TYR A 69 -0.78 -0.64 -2.25
N ALA A 70 0.09 0.22 -1.71
CA ALA A 70 0.85 1.20 -2.47
C ALA A 70 1.73 0.52 -3.55
N PHE A 71 2.41 -0.56 -3.19
CA PHE A 71 3.23 -1.34 -4.10
C PHE A 71 2.42 -1.91 -5.27
N GLN A 72 1.25 -2.48 -4.99
CA GLN A 72 0.32 -2.95 -6.03
C GLN A 72 -0.15 -1.81 -6.94
N ASN A 73 -0.51 -0.66 -6.37
CA ASN A 73 -0.95 0.50 -7.14
C ASN A 73 0.15 1.02 -8.08
N SER A 74 1.38 1.09 -7.58
CA SER A 74 2.54 1.52 -8.36
C SER A 74 2.88 0.53 -9.48
N ALA A 75 2.87 -0.78 -9.20
CA ALA A 75 3.10 -1.80 -10.21
C ALA A 75 2.03 -1.76 -11.32
N GLN A 76 0.76 -1.64 -10.95
CA GLN A 76 -0.35 -1.52 -11.91
C GLN A 76 -0.25 -0.26 -12.78
N ARG A 77 0.31 0.82 -12.23
CA ARG A 77 0.59 2.04 -13.00
C ARG A 77 1.69 1.81 -14.04
N LEU A 78 2.76 1.11 -13.68
CA LEU A 78 3.84 0.74 -14.61
C LEU A 78 3.38 -0.24 -15.70
N GLU A 79 2.56 -1.21 -15.33
CA GLU A 79 2.04 -2.24 -16.23
C GLU A 79 0.85 -1.76 -17.08
N GLY A 80 0.37 -0.54 -16.88
CA GLY A 80 -0.72 0.05 -17.66
C GLY A 80 -2.12 -0.42 -17.25
N PHE A 81 -2.28 -1.06 -16.10
CA PHE A 81 -3.58 -1.41 -15.52
C PHE A 81 -4.26 -0.22 -14.80
N LYS A 82 -3.46 0.72 -14.31
CA LYS A 82 -3.92 1.94 -13.63
C LYS A 82 -3.34 3.18 -14.30
N LYS A 83 -4.05 4.31 -14.19
CA LYS A 83 -3.56 5.60 -14.70
C LYS A 83 -2.36 6.03 -13.87
N ASN A 84 -1.27 6.34 -14.58
CA ASN A 84 -0.04 6.86 -13.98
C ASN A 84 -0.26 8.20 -13.29
#